data_AF-A0A832ZR18-F1
#
_entry.id   AF-A0A832ZR18-F1
#
_cell.length_a   1.000
_cell.length_b   1.000
_cell.length_c   1.000
_cell.angle_alpha   90.00
_cell.angle_beta   90.00
_cell.angle_gamma   90.00
#
_symmetry.space_group_name_H-M   'P 1'
#
loop_
_entity.id
_entity.type
_entity.pdbx_description
1 polymer ?
#
loop_
_entity_poly.entity_id
_entity_poly.type
_entity_poly.pdbx_seq_one_letter_code
_entity_poly.pdbx_strand_id
1 'polypeptide(L)'
;VRRSLRYIYVSLSKPKIGGDETLLTVSSKILLKYGFYGLKNLSAAYLTGYIAGRLALKKGVEEAIINLGYAWTKRASIPFAAAMGAREAGLNIPLGKEKYVDMSRLRGEHIANYAKYLKEQNIDLYNRKFSKYIELGIFPENLPELFDKVFNEIKKDYGGESNGE
;
A
#
# COMPACT_ATOMS: atom_id res chain seq x y z
N VAL A 1 10.90 2.37 2.45
CA VAL A 1 10.00 1.56 1.58
C VAL A 1 10.82 0.89 0.48
N ARG A 2 10.63 -0.40 0.22
CA ARG A 2 11.29 -1.14 -0.87
C ARG A 2 10.28 -2.02 -1.62
N ARG A 3 10.49 -2.24 -2.92
CA ARG A 3 9.69 -3.16 -3.73
C ARG A 3 10.56 -4.32 -4.22
N SER A 4 9.93 -5.48 -4.32
CA SER A 4 10.45 -6.64 -5.05
C SER A 4 9.62 -6.85 -6.32
N LEU A 5 9.87 -7.96 -7.02
CA LEU A 5 9.07 -8.37 -8.17
C LEU A 5 7.64 -8.79 -7.80
N ARG A 6 7.35 -9.07 -6.52
CA ARG A 6 6.05 -9.61 -6.07
C ARG A 6 5.40 -8.81 -4.94
N TYR A 7 6.21 -8.27 -4.02
CA TYR A 7 5.74 -7.65 -2.78
C TYR A 7 6.38 -6.28 -2.53
N ILE A 8 5.75 -5.52 -1.65
CA ILE A 8 6.21 -4.25 -1.10
C ILE A 8 6.56 -4.47 0.37
N TYR A 9 7.65 -3.86 0.80
CA TYR A 9 8.11 -3.88 2.18
C TYR A 9 8.17 -2.44 2.71
N VAL A 10 7.47 -2.21 3.81
CA VAL A 10 7.50 -0.96 4.56
C VAL A 10 8.16 -1.25 5.90
N SER A 11 9.35 -0.69 6.08
CA SER A 11 10.16 -0.89 7.28
C SER A 11 10.43 0.46 7.93
N LEU A 12 10.43 0.45 9.25
CA LEU A 12 10.85 1.58 10.09
C LEU A 12 12.13 1.15 10.80
N SER A 13 13.17 1.96 10.67
CA SER A 13 14.48 1.70 11.26
C SER A 13 15.02 2.98 11.86
N LYS A 14 15.81 2.87 12.92
CA LYS A 14 16.56 3.98 13.53
C LYS A 14 18.07 3.69 13.47
N PRO A 15 18.90 4.70 13.22
CA PRO A 15 20.34 4.52 13.22
C PRO A 15 20.83 4.21 14.65
N LYS A 16 21.77 3.28 14.78
CA LYS A 16 22.46 2.94 16.03
C LYS A 16 23.93 2.71 15.74
N ILE A 17 24.79 2.99 16.73
CA ILE A 17 26.22 2.66 16.64
C ILE A 17 26.36 1.14 16.45
N GLY A 18 27.04 0.73 15.37
CA GLY A 18 27.18 -0.68 14.97
C GLY A 18 26.16 -1.17 13.93
N GLY A 19 25.20 -0.34 13.51
CA GLY A 19 24.26 -0.63 12.42
C GLY A 19 22.82 -0.20 12.72
N ASP A 20 22.00 -0.11 11.68
CA ASP A 20 20.60 0.28 11.81
C ASP A 20 19.77 -0.77 12.59
N GLU A 21 18.97 -0.30 13.54
CA GLU A 21 18.01 -1.11 14.27
C GLU A 21 16.64 -1.03 13.56
N THR A 22 16.13 -2.16 13.09
CA THR A 22 14.79 -2.21 12.47
C THR A 22 13.71 -2.39 13.53
N LEU A 23 12.87 -1.37 13.70
CA LEU A 23 11.79 -1.36 14.67
C LEU A 23 10.60 -2.20 14.22
N LEU A 24 10.24 -2.16 12.94
CA LEU A 24 9.19 -3.00 12.36
C LEU A 24 9.38 -3.17 10.86
N THR A 25 8.80 -4.25 10.32
CA THR A 25 8.67 -4.45 8.88
C THR A 25 7.29 -5.05 8.57
N VAL A 26 6.58 -4.43 7.63
CA VAL A 26 5.31 -4.92 7.09
C VAL A 26 5.51 -5.27 5.63
N SER A 27 5.11 -6.48 5.26
CA SER A 27 5.06 -6.93 3.86
C SER A 27 3.63 -6.83 3.34
N SER A 28 3.46 -6.40 2.09
CA SER A 28 2.16 -6.40 1.41
C SER A 28 1.54 -7.80 1.30
N LYS A 29 2.28 -8.88 1.54
CA LYS A 29 1.74 -10.24 1.70
C LYS A 29 0.65 -10.33 2.77
N ILE A 30 0.66 -9.44 3.78
CA ILE A 30 -0.38 -9.38 4.81
C ILE A 30 -1.78 -9.12 4.22
N LEU A 31 -1.86 -8.41 3.09
CA LEU A 31 -3.12 -8.03 2.46
C LEU A 31 -3.90 -9.24 1.91
N LEU A 32 -3.24 -10.39 1.70
CA LEU A 32 -3.90 -11.65 1.33
C LEU A 32 -4.89 -12.10 2.42
N LYS A 33 -4.64 -11.76 3.69
CA LYS A 33 -5.54 -12.09 4.81
C LYS A 33 -6.89 -11.37 4.69
N TYR A 34 -6.91 -10.23 3.99
CA TYR A 34 -8.11 -9.42 3.73
C TYR A 34 -8.71 -9.72 2.35
N GLY A 35 -8.26 -10.78 1.67
CA GLY A 35 -8.72 -11.10 0.31
C GLY A 35 -8.26 -10.13 -0.77
N PHE A 36 -7.28 -9.26 -0.49
CA PHE A 36 -6.74 -8.35 -1.49
C PHE A 36 -5.64 -9.01 -2.34
N TYR A 37 -5.70 -8.85 -3.66
CA TYR A 37 -4.68 -9.33 -4.60
C TYR A 37 -4.09 -8.19 -5.43
N GLY A 38 -2.88 -8.38 -5.97
CA GLY A 38 -2.11 -7.31 -6.64
C GLY A 38 -1.12 -6.62 -5.72
N LEU A 39 -0.24 -7.39 -5.09
CA LEU A 39 0.54 -6.96 -3.91
C LEU A 39 1.75 -6.05 -4.20
N LYS A 40 1.87 -5.54 -5.43
CA LYS A 40 2.95 -4.63 -5.84
C LYS A 40 2.49 -3.34 -6.52
N ASN A 41 1.20 -3.01 -6.40
CA ASN A 41 0.64 -1.78 -6.97
C ASN A 41 0.53 -0.66 -5.91
N LEU A 42 -0.01 0.49 -6.33
CA LEU A 42 -0.16 1.66 -5.46
C LEU A 42 -1.16 1.44 -4.33
N SER A 43 -2.25 0.74 -4.61
CA SER A 43 -3.25 0.32 -3.62
C SER A 43 -2.59 -0.50 -2.50
N ALA A 44 -1.83 -1.53 -2.86
CA ALA A 44 -1.10 -2.36 -1.92
C ALA A 44 -0.06 -1.56 -1.14
N ALA A 45 0.64 -0.61 -1.78
CA ALA A 45 1.60 0.25 -1.11
C ALA A 45 0.93 1.10 -0.01
N TYR A 46 -0.20 1.72 -0.34
CA TYR A 46 -0.98 2.56 0.57
C TYR A 46 -1.51 1.76 1.76
N LEU A 47 -2.19 0.64 1.51
CA LEU A 47 -2.73 -0.22 2.57
C LEU A 47 -1.61 -0.75 3.49
N THR A 48 -0.48 -1.19 2.91
CA THR A 48 0.68 -1.65 3.68
C THR A 48 1.29 -0.52 4.51
N GLY A 49 1.34 0.68 3.94
CA GLY A 49 1.79 1.90 4.62
C GLY A 49 0.91 2.26 5.81
N TYR A 50 -0.41 2.18 5.66
CA TYR A 50 -1.36 2.40 6.75
C TYR A 50 -1.13 1.44 7.91
N ILE A 51 -1.03 0.14 7.63
CA ILE A 51 -0.72 -0.88 8.64
C ILE A 51 0.60 -0.54 9.35
N ALA A 52 1.65 -0.21 8.59
CA ALA A 52 2.94 0.15 9.16
C ALA A 52 2.88 1.41 10.04
N GLY A 53 2.10 2.43 9.65
CA GLY A 53 1.88 3.63 10.44
C GLY A 53 1.18 3.34 11.77
N ARG A 54 0.11 2.55 11.76
CA ARG A 54 -0.57 2.13 13.00
C ARG A 54 0.35 1.31 13.92
N LEU A 55 1.15 0.42 13.35
CA LEU A 55 2.12 -0.36 14.13
C LEU A 55 3.27 0.51 14.68
N ALA A 56 3.69 1.54 13.95
CA ALA A 56 4.69 2.51 14.43
C ALA A 56 4.17 3.29 15.65
N LEU A 57 2.93 3.80 15.56
CA LEU A 57 2.28 4.50 16.67
C LEU A 57 2.11 3.61 17.90
N LYS A 58 1.71 2.35 17.73
CA LYS A 58 1.65 1.36 18.83
C LYS A 58 3.01 1.09 19.49
N LYS A 59 4.13 1.39 18.80
CA LYS A 59 5.49 1.31 19.34
C LYS A 59 6.01 2.64 19.88
N GLY A 60 5.17 3.67 19.99
CA GLY A 60 5.53 5.00 20.46
C GLY A 60 6.35 5.82 19.45
N VAL A 61 6.31 5.48 18.16
CA VAL A 61 6.95 6.30 17.12
C VAL A 61 5.91 7.20 16.46
N GLU A 62 6.06 8.50 16.67
CA GLU A 62 5.14 9.52 16.18
C GLU A 62 5.60 10.17 14.86
N GLU A 63 6.91 10.18 14.60
CA GLU A 63 7.49 10.83 13.43
C GLU A 63 8.41 9.90 12.66
N ALA A 64 8.40 10.02 11.32
CA ALA A 64 9.32 9.29 10.46
C ALA A 64 9.63 10.05 9.17
N ILE A 65 10.84 9.84 8.63
CA ILE A 65 11.26 10.39 7.35
C ILE A 65 11.22 9.29 6.29
N ILE A 66 10.67 9.59 5.11
CA ILE A 66 10.60 8.64 4.01
C ILE A 66 11.97 8.40 3.37
N ASN A 67 12.44 7.14 3.39
CA ASN A 67 13.62 6.71 2.64
C ASN A 67 13.22 6.18 1.25
N LEU A 68 13.49 6.98 0.21
CA LEU A 68 13.23 6.64 -1.20
C LEU A 68 14.21 5.59 -1.77
N GLY A 69 15.42 5.51 -1.23
CA GLY A 69 16.51 4.68 -1.77
C GLY A 69 16.77 4.97 -3.25
N TYR A 70 17.15 3.93 -4.01
CA TYR A 70 17.38 4.01 -5.46
C TYR A 70 16.09 4.20 -6.29
N ALA A 71 14.91 4.13 -5.67
CA ALA A 71 13.64 4.32 -6.37
C ALA A 71 13.31 5.80 -6.66
N TRP A 72 14.34 6.64 -6.79
CA TRP A 72 14.21 8.07 -7.05
C TRP A 72 13.79 8.30 -8.51
N THR A 73 12.50 8.49 -8.72
CA THR A 73 11.95 9.05 -9.97
C THR A 73 11.04 10.21 -9.61
N LYS A 74 10.86 11.18 -10.52
CA LYS A 74 9.93 12.32 -10.30
C LYS A 74 8.51 11.87 -9.91
N ARG A 75 8.14 10.63 -10.26
CA ARG A 75 6.82 10.04 -9.97
C ARG A 75 6.82 9.03 -8.83
N ALA A 76 7.92 8.80 -8.09
CA ALA A 76 8.17 7.69 -7.13
C ALA A 76 6.95 7.18 -6.33
N SER A 77 6.05 6.49 -7.02
CA SER A 77 4.64 6.48 -6.63
C SER A 77 4.38 5.46 -5.53
N ILE A 78 5.16 4.39 -5.48
CA ILE A 78 5.05 3.35 -4.45
C ILE A 78 5.54 3.87 -3.07
N PRO A 79 6.76 4.43 -2.92
CA PRO A 79 7.15 5.06 -1.65
C PRO A 79 6.18 6.13 -1.19
N PHE A 80 5.73 7.02 -2.10
CA PHE A 80 4.78 8.08 -1.74
C PHE A 80 3.40 7.55 -1.35
N ALA A 81 2.85 6.56 -2.07
CA ALA A 81 1.61 5.91 -1.69
C ALA A 81 1.70 5.28 -0.29
N ALA A 82 2.79 4.58 0.02
CA ALA A 82 3.01 4.01 1.35
C ALA A 82 3.14 5.08 2.44
N ALA A 83 3.83 6.19 2.16
CA ALA A 83 3.92 7.31 3.10
C ALA A 83 2.57 8.01 3.31
N MET A 84 1.76 8.19 2.25
CA MET A 84 0.39 8.70 2.38
C MET A 84 -0.48 7.79 3.26
N GLY A 85 -0.38 6.47 3.08
CA GLY A 85 -1.09 5.50 3.93
C GLY A 85 -0.63 5.58 5.39
N ALA A 86 0.68 5.66 5.64
CA ALA A 86 1.22 5.81 6.99
C ALA A 86 0.81 7.15 7.64
N ARG A 87 0.70 8.22 6.86
CA ARG A 87 0.21 9.53 7.32
C ARG A 87 -1.27 9.51 7.67
N GLU A 88 -2.09 8.85 6.85
CA GLU A 88 -3.51 8.61 7.13
C GLU A 88 -3.71 7.79 8.42
N ALA A 89 -2.76 6.93 8.77
CA ALA A 89 -2.77 6.19 10.04
C ALA A 89 -2.45 7.06 11.28
N GLY A 90 -1.92 8.28 11.08
CA GLY A 90 -1.55 9.24 12.12
C GLY A 90 -0.04 9.46 12.28
N LEU A 91 0.82 8.75 11.54
CA LEU A 91 2.27 8.92 11.63
C LEU A 91 2.69 10.24 10.95
N ASN A 92 3.39 11.12 11.67
CA ASN A 92 3.87 12.37 11.10
C ASN A 92 5.01 12.09 10.10
N ILE A 93 4.71 12.28 8.82
CA ILE A 93 5.70 12.19 7.74
C ILE A 93 5.68 13.49 6.93
N PRO A 94 6.79 14.24 6.88
CA PRO A 94 6.88 15.44 6.06
C PRO A 94 6.84 15.04 4.58
N LEU A 95 5.75 15.40 3.91
CA LEU A 95 5.52 15.12 2.49
C LEU A 95 4.93 16.36 1.80
N GLY A 96 5.62 16.87 0.79
CA GLY A 96 5.15 17.98 -0.04
C GLY A 96 3.94 17.59 -0.90
N LYS A 97 3.03 18.54 -1.14
CA LYS A 97 1.78 18.32 -1.91
C LYS A 97 2.05 17.81 -3.33
N GLU A 98 3.17 18.21 -3.92
CA GLU A 98 3.63 17.77 -5.24
C GLU A 98 4.01 16.28 -5.30
N LYS A 99 4.11 15.61 -4.14
CA LYS A 99 4.37 14.18 -4.04
C LYS A 99 3.10 13.34 -3.83
N TYR A 100 1.94 13.99 -3.70
CA TYR A 100 0.70 13.28 -3.43
C TYR A 100 0.30 12.48 -4.68
N VAL A 101 -0.07 11.23 -4.44
CA VAL A 101 -0.61 10.34 -5.46
C VAL A 101 -2.12 10.51 -5.46
N ASP A 102 -2.68 10.67 -6.65
CA ASP A 102 -4.13 10.78 -6.84
C ASP A 102 -4.90 9.62 -6.20
N MET A 103 -5.99 9.93 -5.48
CA MET A 103 -6.77 8.95 -4.72
C MET A 103 -7.47 7.93 -5.62
N SER A 104 -7.95 8.36 -6.79
CA SER A 104 -8.54 7.48 -7.80
C SER A 104 -7.53 6.43 -8.25
N ARG A 105 -6.26 6.83 -8.41
CA ARG A 105 -5.16 5.92 -8.72
C ARG A 105 -4.79 5.00 -7.55
N LEU A 106 -4.84 5.49 -6.31
CA LEU A 106 -4.61 4.69 -5.10
C LEU A 106 -5.69 3.62 -4.91
N ARG A 107 -6.95 3.92 -5.22
CA ARG A 107 -8.07 2.96 -5.21
C ARG A 107 -8.01 1.94 -6.34
N GLY A 108 -7.16 2.15 -7.34
CA GLY A 108 -6.96 1.21 -8.44
C GLY A 108 -7.92 1.41 -9.61
N GLU A 109 -8.58 2.57 -9.72
CA GLU A 109 -9.55 2.85 -10.80
C GLU A 109 -8.92 2.72 -12.19
N HIS A 110 -7.67 3.15 -12.36
CA HIS A 110 -6.93 2.95 -13.61
C HIS A 110 -6.77 1.48 -14.03
N ILE A 111 -6.69 0.56 -13.07
CA ILE A 111 -6.62 -0.89 -13.34
C ILE A 111 -8.01 -1.39 -13.74
N ALA A 112 -9.05 -0.96 -13.02
CA ALA A 112 -10.43 -1.28 -13.34
C ALA A 112 -10.83 -0.80 -14.74
N ASN A 113 -10.48 0.43 -15.11
CA ASN A 113 -10.76 0.98 -16.43
C ASN A 113 -10.00 0.23 -17.53
N TYR A 114 -8.74 -0.14 -17.29
CA TYR A 114 -7.97 -0.95 -18.24
C TYR A 114 -8.57 -2.36 -18.40
N ALA A 115 -9.06 -2.95 -17.31
CA ALA A 115 -9.73 -4.24 -17.34
C ALA A 115 -11.04 -4.19 -18.14
N LYS A 116 -11.87 -3.16 -17.95
CA LYS A 116 -13.08 -2.91 -18.73
C LYS A 116 -12.77 -2.79 -20.23
N TYR A 117 -11.79 -1.95 -20.57
CA TYR A 117 -11.32 -1.77 -21.94
C TYR A 117 -10.87 -3.10 -22.58
N LEU A 118 -10.06 -3.90 -21.88
CA LEU A 118 -9.62 -5.19 -22.41
C LEU A 118 -10.77 -6.19 -22.57
N LYS A 119 -11.74 -6.19 -21.67
CA LYS A 119 -12.90 -7.09 -21.73
C LYS A 119 -13.79 -6.81 -22.95
N GLU A 120 -13.93 -5.54 -23.31
CA GLU A 120 -14.69 -5.11 -24.50
C GLU A 120 -13.93 -5.39 -25.80
N GLN A 121 -12.61 -5.16 -25.82
CA GLN A 121 -11.82 -5.22 -27.06
C GLN A 121 -11.23 -6.62 -27.35
N ASN A 122 -10.75 -7.32 -26.33
CA ASN A 122 -10.05 -8.60 -26.49
C ASN A 122 -10.11 -9.44 -25.20
N ILE A 123 -11.11 -10.33 -25.17
CA ILE A 123 -11.35 -11.21 -24.01
C ILE A 123 -10.18 -12.17 -23.73
N ASP A 124 -9.47 -12.64 -24.76
CA ASP A 124 -8.31 -13.53 -24.58
C ASP A 124 -7.16 -12.83 -23.88
N LEU A 125 -6.91 -11.56 -24.24
CA LEU A 125 -5.89 -10.73 -23.60
C LEU A 125 -6.28 -10.40 -22.16
N TYR A 126 -7.56 -10.12 -21.90
CA TYR A 126 -8.09 -9.94 -20.55
C TYR A 126 -7.81 -11.18 -19.69
N ASN A 127 -8.19 -12.37 -20.17
CA ASN A 127 -8.00 -13.63 -19.46
C ASN A 127 -6.51 -13.92 -19.20
N ARG A 128 -5.62 -13.61 -20.14
CA ARG A 128 -4.17 -13.79 -19.95
C ARG A 128 -3.60 -12.83 -18.90
N LYS A 129 -3.93 -11.54 -18.99
CA LYS A 129 -3.39 -10.49 -18.09
C LYS A 129 -3.90 -10.63 -16.66
N PHE A 130 -5.17 -10.99 -16.51
CA PHE A 130 -5.85 -11.09 -15.22
C PHE A 130 -6.13 -12.53 -14.79
N SER A 131 -5.48 -13.51 -15.41
CA SER A 131 -5.60 -14.95 -15.10
C SER A 131 -5.66 -15.25 -13.61
N LYS A 132 -4.69 -14.73 -12.84
CA LYS A 132 -4.64 -14.98 -11.39
C LYS A 132 -5.72 -14.26 -10.60
N TYR A 133 -6.22 -13.12 -11.08
CA TYR A 133 -7.35 -12.43 -10.47
C TYR A 133 -8.63 -13.27 -10.63
N ILE A 134 -8.86 -13.76 -11.86
CA ILE A 134 -10.02 -14.60 -12.20
C ILE A 134 -9.99 -15.93 -11.43
N GLU A 135 -8.83 -16.58 -11.33
CA GLU A 135 -8.66 -17.82 -10.56
C GLU A 135 -9.03 -17.63 -9.07
N LEU A 136 -8.78 -16.45 -8.51
CA LEU A 136 -9.10 -16.09 -7.13
C LEU A 136 -10.54 -15.56 -6.96
N GLY A 137 -11.34 -15.51 -8.03
CA GLY A 137 -12.69 -14.94 -8.01
C GLY A 137 -12.74 -13.42 -7.81
N ILE A 138 -11.62 -12.73 -8.04
CA ILE A 138 -11.51 -11.28 -7.89
C ILE A 138 -11.61 -10.64 -9.26
N PHE A 139 -12.65 -9.86 -9.52
CA PHE A 139 -12.80 -9.13 -10.77
C PHE A 139 -12.03 -7.80 -10.71
N PRO A 140 -11.05 -7.56 -11.61
CA PRO A 140 -10.27 -6.32 -11.63
C PRO A 140 -11.11 -5.04 -11.77
N GLU A 141 -12.28 -5.13 -12.38
CA GLU A 141 -13.24 -4.03 -12.53
C GLU A 141 -13.76 -3.50 -11.19
N ASN A 142 -13.78 -4.37 -10.16
CA ASN A 142 -14.30 -4.07 -8.83
C ASN A 142 -13.17 -3.77 -7.82
N LEU A 143 -11.96 -3.45 -8.31
CA LEU A 143 -10.82 -3.14 -7.45
C LEU A 143 -11.04 -1.93 -6.53
N PRO A 144 -11.68 -0.83 -6.97
CA PRO A 144 -11.96 0.31 -6.10
C PRO A 144 -12.83 -0.06 -4.90
N GLU A 145 -13.89 -0.84 -5.13
CA GLU A 145 -14.80 -1.30 -4.07
C GLU A 145 -14.08 -2.29 -3.14
N LEU A 146 -13.27 -3.20 -3.70
CA LEU A 146 -12.44 -4.11 -2.91
C LEU A 146 -11.43 -3.35 -2.04
N PHE A 147 -10.81 -2.30 -2.59
CA PHE A 147 -9.89 -1.46 -1.83
C PHE A 147 -10.58 -0.82 -0.64
N ASP A 148 -11.76 -0.21 -0.82
CA ASP A 148 -12.48 0.45 0.26
C ASP A 148 -12.90 -0.56 1.35
N LYS A 149 -13.39 -1.74 0.94
CA LYS A 149 -13.75 -2.82 1.86
C LYS A 149 -12.54 -3.24 2.70
N VAL A 150 -11.43 -3.57 2.05
CA VAL A 150 -10.19 -4.01 2.71
C VAL A 150 -9.62 -2.91 3.61
N PHE A 151 -9.67 -1.66 3.16
CA PHE A 151 -9.21 -0.54 3.95
C PHE A 151 -10.03 -0.37 5.23
N ASN A 152 -11.35 -0.53 5.15
CA ASN A 152 -12.23 -0.49 6.32
C ASN A 152 -11.98 -1.66 7.29
N GLU A 153 -11.72 -2.86 6.78
CA GLU A 153 -11.33 -4.01 7.62
C GLU A 153 -9.99 -3.76 8.33
N ILE A 154 -8.99 -3.25 7.60
CA ILE A 154 -7.69 -2.88 8.19
C ILE A 154 -7.86 -1.76 9.23
N LYS A 155 -8.72 -0.77 8.98
CA LYS A 155 -9.05 0.28 9.95
C LYS A 155 -9.66 -0.31 11.22
N LYS A 156 -10.49 -1.35 11.14
CA LYS A 156 -11.03 -2.02 12.33
C LYS A 156 -9.94 -2.76 13.10
N ASP A 157 -9.08 -3.51 12.41
CA ASP A 157 -8.05 -4.33 13.04
C ASP A 157 -6.90 -3.53 13.67
N TYR A 158 -6.52 -2.41 13.05
CA TYR A 158 -5.37 -1.60 13.45
C TYR A 158 -5.72 -0.20 13.97
N GLY A 159 -6.95 0.27 13.74
CA GLY A 159 -7.42 1.62 14.10
C GLY A 159 -7.86 1.77 15.56
N GLY A 160 -7.79 0.72 16.38
CA GLY A 160 -8.03 0.80 17.83
C GLY A 160 -7.21 1.93 18.46
N GLU A 161 -7.90 2.76 19.24
CA GLU A 161 -7.39 3.97 19.89
C GLU A 161 -6.10 3.70 20.64
N SER A 162 -5.12 4.57 20.43
CA SER A 162 -4.02 4.76 21.36
C SER A 162 -4.61 5.44 22.60
N ASN A 163 -5.36 4.70 23.43
CA ASN A 163 -5.67 5.16 24.78
C ASN A 163 -4.38 5.02 25.57
N GLY A 164 -3.60 6.11 25.59
CA GLY A 164 -2.51 6.29 26.52
C GLY A 164 -3.09 6.37 27.93
N GLU A 165 -2.83 5.33 28.71
CA GLU A 165 -2.74 5.43 30.18
C GLU A 165 -1.39 6.05 30.56
#